data_AF-A0AAN1DIF7-F1
#
_entry.id   AF-A0AAN1DIF7-F1
#
_cell.length_a   1.000
_cell.length_b   1.000
_cell.length_c   1.000
_cell.angle_alpha   90.00
_cell.angle_beta   90.00
_cell.angle_gamma   90.00
#
_symmetry.space_group_name_H-M   'P 1'
#
loop_
_entity.id
_entity.type
_entity.pdbx_description
1 polymer ?
#
loop_
_entity_poly.entity_id
_entity_poly.type
_entity_poly.pdbx_seq_one_letter_code
_entity_poly.pdbx_strand_id
1 'polypeptide(L)'
;MSYIIENVHGPAPLRVGERKWGDATEIDFGAMTSCIALVEQTPGQPTLVRGIHLSIVGDGGTNVYDTAADVAGQVETIMQQSGDMRACVGRIDLWQASTSQKVQDFFVALMMSLDMIDWVQVPDGNLRVRIHGGVMQYQKGTDAWTDV
;
A
#
# COMPACT_ATOMS: atom_id res chain seq x y z
N MET A 1 -10.91 12.72 -1.90
CA MET A 1 -12.12 12.22 -1.20
C MET A 1 -12.00 10.70 -1.22
N SER A 2 -11.88 10.04 -0.07
CA SER A 2 -11.74 8.57 0.00
C SER A 2 -13.06 7.89 -0.38
N TYR A 3 -13.06 7.02 -1.38
CA TYR A 3 -14.24 6.26 -1.78
C TYR A 3 -14.21 4.86 -1.17
N ILE A 4 -15.38 4.38 -0.72
CA ILE A 4 -15.62 3.00 -0.30
C ILE A 4 -16.11 2.23 -1.54
N ILE A 5 -15.46 1.14 -1.90
CA ILE A 5 -15.93 0.29 -3.01
C ILE A 5 -17.04 -0.61 -2.49
N GLU A 6 -18.22 -0.48 -3.07
CA GLU A 6 -19.41 -1.28 -2.74
C GLU A 6 -19.58 -2.50 -3.66
N ASN A 7 -18.83 -2.61 -4.78
CA ASN A 7 -18.99 -3.69 -5.74
C ASN A 7 -17.82 -4.66 -5.76
N VAL A 8 -18.08 -5.82 -5.15
CA VAL A 8 -17.19 -6.95 -4.99
C VAL A 8 -17.61 -8.07 -5.95
N HIS A 9 -16.67 -8.70 -6.65
CA HIS A 9 -16.91 -10.03 -7.22
C HIS A 9 -16.82 -11.10 -6.11
N GLY A 10 -17.97 -11.63 -5.69
CA GLY A 10 -18.08 -12.71 -4.69
C GLY A 10 -18.22 -12.20 -3.24
N PRO A 11 -18.42 -13.11 -2.26
CA PRO A 11 -18.50 -12.73 -0.85
C PRO A 11 -17.12 -12.27 -0.35
N ALA A 12 -16.77 -10.98 -0.52
CA ALA A 12 -15.55 -10.46 0.10
C ALA A 12 -15.73 -10.34 1.62
N PRO A 13 -14.82 -10.90 2.42
CA PRO A 13 -14.89 -10.84 3.87
C PRO A 13 -14.35 -9.53 4.45
N LEU A 14 -14.28 -8.42 3.71
CA LEU A 14 -13.43 -7.29 4.10
C LEU A 14 -14.25 -6.02 4.36
N ARG A 15 -14.44 -5.70 5.64
CA ARG A 15 -14.96 -4.39 6.06
C ARG A 15 -13.86 -3.33 5.95
N VAL A 16 -14.25 -2.15 5.47
CA VAL A 16 -13.40 -0.96 5.34
C VAL A 16 -12.88 -0.51 6.72
N GLY A 17 -11.57 -0.67 6.93
CA GLY A 17 -10.82 -0.10 8.05
C GLY A 17 -9.32 -0.06 7.78
N GLU A 18 -8.75 -1.16 7.29
CA GLU A 18 -7.28 -1.29 7.12
C GLU A 18 -6.78 -1.48 5.68
N ARG A 19 -7.64 -1.30 4.67
CA ARG A 19 -7.31 -1.46 3.23
C ARG A 19 -7.83 -0.29 2.41
N LYS A 20 -7.43 0.92 2.84
CA LYS A 20 -7.80 2.15 2.14
C LYS A 20 -6.96 2.25 0.89
N TRP A 21 -7.64 2.32 -0.25
CA TRP A 21 -7.01 2.73 -1.48
C TRP A 21 -7.82 3.81 -2.17
N GLY A 22 -7.14 4.58 -3.01
CA GLY A 22 -7.78 5.63 -3.77
C GLY A 22 -6.75 6.45 -4.52
N ASP A 23 -7.27 7.25 -5.43
CA ASP A 23 -6.49 8.19 -6.21
C ASP A 23 -6.68 9.59 -5.60
N ALA A 24 -5.58 10.29 -5.32
CA ALA A 24 -5.61 11.65 -4.82
C ALA A 24 -4.34 12.41 -5.18
N THR A 25 -4.39 13.74 -5.16
CA THR A 25 -3.18 14.57 -5.30
C THR A 25 -2.23 14.36 -4.13
N GLU A 26 -2.77 14.01 -2.96
CA GLU A 26 -2.06 13.63 -1.74
C GLU A 26 -2.92 12.62 -0.98
N ILE A 27 -2.30 11.54 -0.50
CA ILE A 27 -2.91 10.54 0.38
C ILE A 27 -2.28 10.69 1.76
N ASP A 28 -3.13 10.92 2.77
CA ASP A 28 -2.77 10.80 4.17
C ASP A 28 -3.21 9.42 4.66
N PHE A 29 -2.23 8.54 4.91
CA PHE A 29 -2.49 7.21 5.45
C PHE A 29 -2.78 7.23 6.95
N GLY A 30 -2.60 8.38 7.60
CA GLY A 30 -2.68 8.51 9.05
C GLY A 30 -1.55 7.75 9.74
N ALA A 31 -1.78 7.36 10.98
CA ALA A 31 -0.80 6.65 11.80
C ALA A 31 -0.57 5.22 11.29
N MET A 32 0.59 5.00 10.68
CA MET A 32 1.07 3.68 10.28
C MET A 32 1.66 2.98 11.51
N THR A 33 1.19 1.77 11.79
CA THR A 33 1.72 0.93 12.88
C THR A 33 2.03 -0.45 12.35
N SER A 34 3.30 -0.74 12.10
CA SER A 34 3.75 -2.01 11.51
C SER A 34 3.16 -2.31 10.12
N CYS A 35 2.76 -1.26 9.39
CA CYS A 35 2.13 -1.34 8.09
C CYS A 35 3.07 -0.87 6.97
N ILE A 36 2.69 -1.20 5.74
CA ILE A 36 3.27 -0.66 4.51
C ILE A 36 2.18 0.04 3.70
N ALA A 37 2.59 1.00 2.89
CA ALA A 37 1.80 1.62 1.86
C ALA A 37 2.41 1.25 0.51
N LEU A 38 1.62 0.65 -0.37
CA LEU A 38 1.98 0.45 -1.77
C LEU A 38 1.45 1.65 -2.54
N VAL A 39 2.30 2.35 -3.26
CA VAL A 39 1.92 3.56 -3.98
C VAL A 39 2.40 3.49 -5.42
N GLU A 40 1.61 4.05 -6.32
CA GLU A 40 1.94 4.22 -7.73
C GLU A 40 1.38 5.54 -8.23
N GLN A 41 1.91 6.04 -9.35
CA GLN A 41 1.22 7.08 -10.09
C GLN A 41 -0.09 6.50 -10.65
N THR A 42 -1.21 7.21 -10.45
CA THR A 42 -2.49 6.73 -10.98
C THR A 42 -2.43 6.64 -12.50
N PRO A 43 -2.74 5.48 -13.11
CA PRO A 43 -2.71 5.31 -14.56
C PRO A 43 -3.56 6.36 -15.29
N GLY A 44 -2.95 7.06 -16.25
CA GLY A 44 -3.59 8.12 -17.03
C GLY A 44 -3.84 9.43 -16.28
N GLN A 45 -3.45 9.54 -15.00
CA GLN A 45 -3.65 10.73 -14.17
C GLN A 45 -2.33 11.11 -13.47
N PRO A 46 -1.39 11.76 -14.19
CA PRO A 46 -0.01 11.89 -13.73
C PRO A 46 0.18 12.76 -12.49
N THR A 47 -0.84 13.53 -12.09
CA THR A 47 -0.85 14.37 -10.89
C THR A 47 -1.43 13.68 -9.67
N LEU A 48 -1.93 12.45 -9.81
CA LEU A 48 -2.52 11.68 -8.73
C LEU A 48 -1.60 10.52 -8.34
N VAL A 49 -1.56 10.27 -7.04
CA VAL A 49 -1.03 9.03 -6.48
C VAL A 49 -2.21 8.10 -6.22
N ARG A 50 -2.04 6.83 -6.60
CA ARG A 50 -2.81 5.70 -6.09
C ARG A 50 -2.04 5.11 -4.93
N GLY A 51 -2.71 4.85 -3.81
CA GLY A 51 -2.09 4.22 -2.67
C GLY A 51 -2.94 3.08 -2.12
N ILE A 52 -2.33 2.03 -1.58
CA ILE A 52 -2.95 0.93 -0.85
C ILE A 52 -2.24 0.79 0.49
N HIS A 53 -2.99 0.90 1.58
CA HIS A 53 -2.50 0.56 2.91
C HIS A 53 -2.59 -0.96 3.17
N LEU A 54 -1.52 -1.59 3.64
CA LEU A 54 -1.49 -2.99 4.03
C LEU A 54 -0.89 -3.18 5.43
N SER A 55 -1.61 -3.93 6.26
CA SER A 55 -1.17 -4.47 7.54
C SER A 55 -0.96 -5.98 7.44
N ILE A 56 -0.06 -6.54 8.26
CA ILE A 56 0.17 -8.01 8.31
C ILE A 56 -1.10 -8.74 8.78
N VAL A 57 -1.80 -8.13 9.74
CA VAL A 57 -3.06 -8.60 10.30
C VAL A 57 -4.11 -7.52 10.05
N GLY A 58 -5.21 -7.94 9.43
CA GLY A 58 -6.37 -7.13 9.17
C GLY A 58 -7.32 -7.05 10.36
N ASP A 59 -8.29 -6.13 10.27
CA ASP A 59 -9.40 -5.98 11.20
C ASP A 59 -10.07 -7.33 11.51
N GLY A 60 -10.20 -7.64 12.81
CA GLY A 60 -10.77 -8.91 13.27
C GLY A 60 -9.79 -10.09 13.30
N GLY A 61 -8.50 -9.87 13.03
CA GLY A 61 -7.44 -10.86 13.18
C GLY A 61 -7.13 -11.68 11.92
N THR A 62 -7.71 -11.32 10.77
CA THR A 62 -7.47 -12.02 9.50
C THR A 62 -6.09 -11.70 8.95
N ASN A 63 -5.27 -12.72 8.71
CA ASN A 63 -3.93 -12.52 8.16
C ASN A 63 -3.99 -12.10 6.68
N VAL A 64 -3.12 -11.16 6.30
CA VAL A 64 -3.03 -10.66 4.91
C VAL A 64 -2.59 -11.74 3.91
N TYR A 65 -1.81 -12.71 4.38
CA TYR A 65 -1.31 -13.84 3.58
C TYR A 65 -2.30 -15.02 3.52
N ASP A 66 -3.50 -14.88 4.09
CA ASP A 66 -4.53 -15.91 3.98
C ASP A 66 -5.00 -16.02 2.52
N THR A 67 -4.77 -17.18 1.91
CA THR A 67 -5.18 -17.47 0.53
C THR A 67 -6.68 -17.34 0.32
N ALA A 68 -7.50 -17.61 1.33
CA ALA A 68 -8.95 -17.45 1.24
C ALA A 68 -9.37 -15.97 1.16
N ALA A 69 -8.54 -15.06 1.67
CA ALA A 69 -8.76 -13.63 1.59
C ALA A 69 -8.25 -13.01 0.29
N ASP A 70 -7.47 -13.75 -0.51
CA ASP A 70 -6.89 -13.37 -1.81
C ASP A 70 -6.47 -11.89 -1.91
N VAL A 71 -5.61 -11.46 -0.97
CA VAL A 71 -5.20 -10.06 -0.91
C VAL A 71 -4.29 -9.69 -2.06
N ALA A 72 -3.40 -10.61 -2.47
CA ALA A 72 -2.51 -10.40 -3.60
C ALA A 72 -3.30 -10.17 -4.89
N GLY A 73 -4.29 -11.01 -5.21
CA GLY A 73 -5.12 -10.83 -6.41
C GLY A 73 -5.90 -9.51 -6.42
N GLN A 74 -6.38 -9.07 -5.26
CA GLN A 74 -7.03 -7.75 -5.12
C GLN A 74 -6.06 -6.60 -5.37
N VAL A 75 -4.86 -6.66 -4.78
CA VAL A 75 -3.83 -5.64 -4.97
C VAL A 75 -3.39 -5.57 -6.43
N GLU A 76 -3.17 -6.71 -7.09
CA GLU A 76 -2.81 -6.79 -8.51
C GLU A 76 -3.91 -6.25 -9.44
N THR A 77 -5.17 -6.42 -9.05
CA THR A 77 -6.31 -5.84 -9.78
C THR A 77 -6.35 -4.31 -9.67
N ILE A 78 -5.98 -3.77 -8.51
CA ILE A 78 -5.98 -2.33 -8.22
C ILE A 78 -4.73 -1.65 -8.81
N MET A 79 -3.55 -2.25 -8.62
CA MET A 79 -2.26 -1.79 -9.11
C MET A 79 -1.84 -2.63 -10.32
N GLN A 80 -2.38 -2.28 -11.49
CA GLN A 80 -2.19 -3.02 -12.74
C GLN A 80 -0.72 -3.06 -13.13
N GLN A 81 -0.14 -4.20 -13.56
CA GLN A 81 1.30 -4.34 -13.86
C GLN A 81 1.99 -3.19 -14.62
N SER A 82 1.30 -2.47 -15.51
CA SER A 82 1.81 -1.29 -16.23
C SER A 82 1.76 0.03 -15.44
N GLY A 83 1.71 0.01 -14.11
CA GLY A 83 1.72 1.21 -13.27
C GLY A 83 3.10 1.85 -13.22
N ASP A 84 3.13 3.17 -13.27
CA ASP A 84 4.36 3.96 -13.24
C ASP A 84 4.70 4.43 -11.80
N MET A 85 5.97 4.72 -11.54
CA MET A 85 6.47 5.32 -10.29
C MET A 85 6.02 4.56 -9.04
N ARG A 86 6.43 3.30 -8.93
CA ARG A 86 6.00 2.40 -7.86
C ARG A 86 6.91 2.41 -6.67
N ALA A 87 6.32 2.57 -5.49
CA ALA A 87 7.06 2.44 -4.25
C ALA A 87 6.30 1.70 -3.15
N CYS A 88 7.06 0.96 -2.35
CA CYS A 88 6.63 0.43 -1.08
C CYS A 88 7.21 1.32 0.03
N VAL A 89 6.34 1.92 0.86
CA VAL A 89 6.74 2.87 1.90
C VAL A 89 6.19 2.42 3.26
N GLY A 90 7.03 2.23 4.26
CA GLY A 90 6.56 1.83 5.60
C GLY A 90 7.56 1.02 6.41
N ARG A 91 7.02 0.22 7.34
CA ARG A 91 7.79 -0.74 8.16
C ARG A 91 8.17 -1.99 7.37
N ILE A 92 8.86 -1.82 6.25
CA ILE A 92 9.32 -2.90 5.36
C ILE A 92 10.15 -3.94 6.13
N ASP A 93 10.93 -3.48 7.12
CA ASP A 93 11.71 -4.32 8.02
C ASP A 93 10.88 -5.41 8.69
N LEU A 94 9.64 -5.09 9.10
CA LEU A 94 8.77 -6.05 9.76
C LEU A 94 8.19 -7.11 8.82
N TRP A 95 8.11 -6.81 7.53
CA TRP A 95 7.65 -7.74 6.51
C TRP A 95 8.79 -8.66 6.06
N GLN A 96 9.98 -8.10 5.82
CA GLN A 96 11.17 -8.86 5.40
C GLN A 96 11.73 -9.72 6.53
N ALA A 97 11.78 -9.21 7.75
CA ALA A 97 12.31 -9.93 8.92
C ALA A 97 11.21 -10.58 9.78
N SER A 98 10.00 -10.76 9.22
CA SER A 98 8.89 -11.40 9.94
C SER A 98 9.29 -12.80 10.40
N THR A 99 8.95 -13.19 11.62
CA THR A 99 9.17 -14.58 12.08
C THR A 99 8.28 -15.59 11.36
N SER A 100 7.27 -15.12 10.63
CA SER A 100 6.38 -15.96 9.82
C SER A 100 6.90 -16.05 8.38
N GLN A 101 7.34 -17.25 7.97
CA GLN A 101 7.76 -17.50 6.59
C GLN A 101 6.65 -17.15 5.59
N LYS A 102 5.37 -17.37 5.95
CA LYS A 102 4.22 -17.03 5.09
C LYS A 102 4.10 -15.53 4.82
N VAL A 103 4.44 -14.69 5.80
CA VAL A 103 4.44 -13.23 5.61
C VAL A 103 5.56 -12.83 4.67
N GLN A 104 6.76 -13.39 4.86
CA GLN A 104 7.90 -13.13 3.97
C GLN A 104 7.60 -13.55 2.53
N ASP A 105 7.09 -14.77 2.33
CA ASP A 105 6.78 -15.32 1.01
C ASP A 105 5.69 -14.49 0.32
N PHE A 106 4.62 -14.14 1.04
CA PHE A 106 3.57 -13.25 0.54
C PHE A 106 4.13 -11.90 0.11
N PHE A 107 4.96 -11.30 0.96
CA PHE A 107 5.55 -9.99 0.70
C PHE A 107 6.44 -10.01 -0.54
N VAL A 108 7.36 -10.98 -0.63
CA VAL A 108 8.25 -11.12 -1.79
C VAL A 108 7.44 -11.34 -3.06
N ALA A 109 6.46 -12.26 -3.04
CA ALA A 109 5.63 -12.54 -4.21
C ALA A 109 4.84 -11.31 -4.67
N LEU A 110 4.24 -10.57 -3.74
CA LEU A 110 3.48 -9.36 -4.05
C LEU A 110 4.35 -8.25 -4.64
N MET A 111 5.55 -8.05 -4.09
CA MET A 111 6.45 -7.00 -4.57
C MET A 111 7.02 -7.35 -5.95
N MET A 112 7.25 -8.63 -6.21
CA MET A 112 7.63 -9.12 -7.55
C MET A 112 6.48 -8.99 -8.56
N SER A 113 5.24 -9.31 -8.20
CA SER A 113 4.12 -9.26 -9.13
C SER A 113 3.74 -7.84 -9.54
N LEU A 114 3.98 -6.87 -8.65
CA LEU A 114 3.81 -5.44 -8.89
C LEU A 114 5.05 -4.78 -9.49
N ASP A 115 6.14 -5.49 -9.77
CA ASP A 115 7.40 -4.89 -10.26
C ASP A 115 7.82 -3.66 -9.41
N MET A 116 7.79 -3.81 -8.08
CA MET A 116 7.98 -2.70 -7.16
C MET A 116 9.41 -2.15 -7.26
N ILE A 117 9.55 -0.88 -7.65
CA ILE A 117 10.82 -0.25 -7.99
C ILE A 117 11.51 0.28 -6.74
N ASP A 118 10.81 1.14 -6.00
CA ASP A 118 11.37 1.89 -4.88
C ASP A 118 10.89 1.37 -3.52
N TRP A 119 11.77 1.43 -2.53
CA TRP A 119 11.55 0.84 -1.22
C TRP A 119 12.00 1.79 -0.13
N VAL A 120 11.05 2.48 0.49
CA VAL A 120 11.32 3.52 1.47
C VAL A 120 10.93 3.04 2.85
N GLN A 121 11.93 2.64 3.64
CA GLN A 121 11.69 2.26 5.03
C GLN A 121 11.45 3.51 5.88
N VAL A 122 10.27 3.60 6.49
CA VAL A 122 9.91 4.65 7.46
C VAL A 122 9.46 4.01 8.77
N PRO A 123 9.84 4.58 9.93
CA PRO A 123 9.35 4.09 11.22
C PRO A 123 7.85 4.39 11.37
N ASP A 124 7.25 3.81 12.41
CA ASP A 124 5.83 4.05 12.74
C ASP A 124 5.56 5.54 12.95
N GLY A 125 4.34 5.95 12.59
CA GLY A 125 3.92 7.35 12.63
C GLY A 125 3.07 7.74 11.43
N ASN A 126 2.73 9.02 11.34
CA ASN A 126 1.89 9.50 10.24
C ASN A 126 2.65 9.45 8.92
N LEU A 127 2.04 8.87 7.89
CA LEU A 127 2.61 8.81 6.55
C LEU A 127 1.70 9.52 5.55
N ARG A 128 2.29 10.40 4.75
CA ARG A 128 1.63 11.03 3.60
C ARG A 128 2.44 10.80 2.34
N VAL A 129 1.76 10.68 1.21
CA VAL A 129 2.37 10.53 -0.11
C VAL A 129 1.66 11.41 -1.12
N ARG A 130 2.40 12.00 -2.06
CA ARG A 130 1.86 12.81 -3.14
C ARG A 130 2.69 12.70 -4.41
N ILE A 131 2.15 13.17 -5.54
CA ILE A 131 2.95 13.54 -6.70
C ILE A 131 3.12 15.05 -6.73
N HIS A 132 4.35 15.54 -6.78
CA HIS A 132 4.64 16.96 -6.89
C HIS A 132 5.81 17.20 -7.85
N GLY A 133 5.63 18.09 -8.83
CA GLY A 133 6.66 18.35 -9.84
C GLY A 133 7.00 17.14 -10.73
N GLY A 134 6.10 16.17 -10.86
CA GLY A 134 6.33 14.93 -11.61
C GLY A 134 7.14 13.86 -10.86
N VAL A 135 7.40 14.08 -9.56
CA VAL A 135 8.12 13.13 -8.69
C VAL A 135 7.20 12.68 -7.57
N MET A 136 7.33 11.42 -7.14
CA MET A 136 6.64 10.92 -5.96
C MET A 136 7.37 11.39 -4.71
N GLN A 137 6.63 11.93 -3.75
CA GLN A 137 7.18 12.40 -2.49
C GLN A 137 6.43 11.76 -1.33
N TYR A 138 7.15 11.51 -0.23
CA TYR A 138 6.57 11.11 1.03
C TYR A 138 6.91 12.11 2.14
N GLN A 139 6.07 12.14 3.17
CA GLN A 139 6.29 12.88 4.40
C GLN A 139 6.00 11.98 5.59
N LYS A 140 6.91 11.99 6.56
CA LYS A 140 6.74 11.30 7.84
C LYS A 140 6.45 12.32 8.94
N GLY A 141 5.36 12.13 9.67
CA GLY A 141 4.95 13.03 10.75
C GLY A 141 4.77 14.46 10.23
N THR A 142 5.61 15.37 10.73
CA THR A 142 5.66 16.78 10.30
C THR A 142 7.01 17.13 9.66
N ASP A 143 7.79 16.13 9.25
CA ASP A 143 9.10 16.32 8.63
C ASP A 143 8.97 16.98 7.25
N ALA A 144 10.08 17.33 6.61
CA ALA A 144 10.05 17.82 5.23
C ALA A 144 9.60 16.72 4.25
N TRP A 145 8.97 17.12 3.15
CA TRP A 145 8.72 16.22 2.02
C TRP A 145 10.05 15.74 1.43
N THR A 146 10.12 14.45 1.16
CA THR A 146 11.30 13.77 0.61
C THR A 146 10.88 13.05 -0.67
N ASP A 147 11.68 13.17 -1.72
CA ASP A 147 11.48 12.40 -2.96
C ASP A 147 11.69 10.91 -2.66
N VAL A 148 10.81 10.09 -3.23
CA VAL A 148 10.89 8.63 -3.17
C VAL A 148 12.04 8.12 -4.03
#